data_AF-A0A7H9BGG1-F1
#
_entry.id   AF-A0A7H9BGG1-F1
#
_cell.length_a   1.000
_cell.length_b   1.000
_cell.length_c   1.000
_cell.angle_alpha   90.00
_cell.angle_beta   90.00
_cell.angle_gamma   90.00
#
_symmetry.space_group_name_H-M   'P 1'
#
loop_
_entity.id
_entity.type
_entity.pdbx_description
1 polymer ?
#
loop_
_entity_poly.entity_id
_entity_poly.type
_entity_poly.pdbx_seq_one_letter_code
_entity_poly.pdbx_strand_id
1 'polypeptide(L)' 'MSTTSYEYKGHTIQINTSERKGSWNWDFTIDGTHYSESRERPLQNEQIILDEGKTAAERVVDRMVA' A
#
# COMPACT_ATOMS: atom_id res chain seq x y z
N MET A 1 13.00 -3.62 -2.10
CA MET A 1 11.86 -3.60 -1.18
C MET A 1 11.94 -2.29 -0.45
N SER A 2 10.86 -1.50 -0.49
CA SER A 2 10.83 -0.16 0.06
C SER A 2 9.61 -0.02 0.97
N THR A 3 9.78 0.72 2.05
CA THR A 3 8.73 0.93 3.04
C THR A 3 8.46 2.41 3.18
N THR A 4 7.19 2.81 3.08
CA THR A 4 6.73 4.19 3.27
C THR A 4 5.69 4.22 4.37
N SER A 5 5.91 5.05 5.38
CA SER A 5 4.96 5.23 6.49
C SER A 5 4.46 6.67 6.55
N TYR A 6 3.17 6.84 6.80
CA TYR A 6 2.53 8.15 6.93
C TYR A 6 1.24 8.03 7.77
N GLU A 7 0.75 9.16 8.25
CA GLU A 7 -0.53 9.24 8.96
C GLU A 7 -1.64 9.69 8.01
N TYR A 8 -2.81 9.05 8.12
CA TYR A 8 -4.01 9.44 7.39
C TYR A 8 -5.23 9.32 8.29
N LYS A 9 -5.95 10.43 8.48
CA LYS A 9 -7.15 10.51 9.35
C LYS A 9 -6.94 9.95 10.77
N GLY A 10 -5.75 10.15 11.34
CA GLY A 10 -5.40 9.65 12.68
C GLY A 10 -4.99 8.17 12.73
N HIS A 11 -4.93 7.49 11.58
CA HIS A 11 -4.45 6.12 11.46
C HIS A 11 -3.04 6.07 10.89
N THR A 12 -2.18 5.24 11.47
CA THR A 12 -0.82 5.02 10.97
C THR A 12 -0.86 4.01 9.83
N ILE A 13 -0.46 4.44 8.65
CA ILE A 13 -0.34 3.61 7.46
C ILE A 13 1.14 3.31 7.19
N GLN A 14 1.45 2.05 6.93
CA GLN A 14 2.76 1.64 6.41
C GLN A 14 2.53 0.80 5.16
N ILE A 15 3.16 1.18 4.05
CA ILE A 15 3.10 0.48 2.78
C ILE A 15 4.46 -0.13 2.49
N ASN A 16 4.49 -1.40 2.12
CA ASN A 16 5.67 -2.08 1.64
C ASN A 16 5.50 -2.36 0.14
N THR A 17 6.49 -1.98 -0.66
CA THR A 17 6.57 -2.30 -2.09
C THR A 17 7.71 -3.28 -2.32
N SER A 18 7.49 -4.26 -3.19
CA SER A 18 8.51 -5.23 -3.57
C SER A 18 8.40 -5.62 -5.04
N GLU A 19 9.53 -5.83 -5.69
CA GLU A 19 9.59 -6.35 -7.04
C GLU A 19 9.99 -7.82 -7.00
N ARG A 20 9.22 -8.69 -7.66
CA ARG A 20 9.50 -10.12 -7.77
C ARG A 20 9.31 -10.55 -9.23
N LYS A 21 10.38 -11.07 -9.85
CA LYS A 21 10.37 -11.55 -11.25
C LYS A 21 9.81 -10.52 -12.25
N GLY A 22 10.13 -9.24 -12.08
CA GLY A 22 9.65 -8.16 -12.94
C GLY A 22 8.18 -7.74 -12.69
N SER A 23 7.55 -8.27 -11.63
CA SER A 23 6.22 -7.84 -11.19
C SER A 23 6.32 -7.11 -9.87
N TRP A 24 5.73 -5.92 -9.82
CA TRP A 24 5.64 -5.14 -8.59
C TRP A 24 4.46 -5.63 -7.75
N ASN A 25 4.65 -5.64 -6.44
CA ASN A 25 3.68 -5.99 -5.43
C ASN A 25 3.68 -4.91 -4.35
N TRP A 26 2.52 -4.67 -3.74
CA TRP A 26 2.41 -3.88 -2.53
C TRP A 26 1.56 -4.59 -1.47
N ASP A 27 1.86 -4.32 -0.21
CA ASP A 27 1.05 -4.64 0.96
C ASP A 27 1.06 -3.44 1.90
N PHE A 28 0.08 -3.34 2.80
CA PHE A 28 0.05 -2.25 3.77
C PHE A 28 -0.48 -2.68 5.13
N THR A 29 -0.11 -1.93 6.17
CA THR A 29 -0.69 -2.07 7.51
C THR A 29 -1.36 -0.77 7.92
N ILE A 30 -2.50 -0.87 8.61
CA ILE A 30 -3.20 0.26 9.25
C ILE A 30 -3.24 -0.03 10.74
N ASP A 31 -2.61 0.82 11.55
CA ASP A 31 -2.46 0.67 13.01
C ASP A 31 -1.93 -0.72 13.42
N GLY A 32 -0.99 -1.24 12.64
CA GLY A 32 -0.40 -2.58 12.84
C GLY A 32 -1.26 -3.74 12.33
N THR A 33 -2.48 -3.50 11.85
CA THR A 33 -3.29 -4.53 11.18
C THR A 33 -2.86 -4.67 9.74
N HIS A 34 -2.46 -5.88 9.32
CA HIS A 34 -1.98 -6.14 7.97
C HIS A 34 -3.12 -6.34 6.96
N TYR A 35 -2.99 -5.69 5.82
CA TYR A 35 -3.86 -5.77 4.66
C TYR A 35 -3.01 -6.03 3.42
N SER A 36 -3.40 -7.03 2.64
CA SER A 36 -2.72 -7.36 1.39
C SER A 36 -3.72 -7.33 0.24
N GLU A 37 -3.55 -6.39 -0.68
CA GLU A 37 -4.20 -6.41 -2.00
C GLU A 37 -3.10 -6.39 -3.06
N SER A 38 -2.44 -7.54 -3.28
CA SER A 38 -1.49 -7.61 -4.40
C SER A 38 -2.25 -7.75 -5.71
N ARG A 39 -1.98 -6.85 -6.67
CA ARG A 39 -2.37 -7.01 -8.06
C ARG A 39 -1.09 -7.23 -8.86
N GLU A 40 -0.86 -8.46 -9.32
CA GLU A 40 0.19 -8.74 -10.30
C GLU A 40 -0.13 -7.99 -11.58
N ARG A 41 0.52 -6.83 -11.76
CA ARG A 41 0.44 -6.03 -12.97
C ARG A 41 1.85 -5.77 -13.49
N PRO A 42 2.06 -5.76 -14.82
CA PRO A 42 3.30 -5.29 -15.42
C PRO A 42 3.39 -3.76 -15.24
N LEU A 43 3.67 -3.33 -14.01
CA LEU A 43 3.83 -1.91 -13.68
C LEU A 43 5.26 -1.49 -13.96
N GLN A 44 5.40 -0.33 -14.58
CA GLN A 44 6.65 0.12 -15.21
C GLN A 44 7.63 0.77 -14.22
N ASN A 45 7.21 1.09 -12.98
CA ASN A 45 8.07 1.67 -11.96
C ASN A 45 7.54 1.52 -10.51
N GLU A 46 8.42 1.75 -9.54
CA GLU A 46 8.15 1.70 -8.10
C GLU A 46 7.17 2.79 -7.60
N GLN A 47 7.16 3.96 -8.24
CA GLN A 47 6.31 5.07 -7.80
C GLN A 47 4.82 4.77 -8.03
N ILE A 48 4.47 4.16 -9.17
CA ILE A 48 3.08 3.81 -9.50
C ILE A 48 2.55 2.75 -8.52
N ILE A 49 3.33 1.72 -8.21
CA ILE A 49 2.93 0.68 -7.25
C ILE A 49 2.75 1.27 -5.83
N LEU A 50 3.57 2.25 -5.45
CA LEU A 50 3.42 2.97 -4.18
C LEU A 50 2.12 3.79 -4.15
N ASP A 51 1.81 4.53 -5.20
CA ASP A 51 0.61 5.37 -5.27
C ASP A 51 -0.69 4.52 -5.32
N GLU A 52 -0.66 3.36 -5.98
CA GLU A 52 -1.75 2.38 -5.89
C GLU A 52 -1.93 1.87 -4.46
N GLY A 53 -0.84 1.50 -3.78
CA GLY A 53 -0.87 1.08 -2.37
C GLY A 53 -1.44 2.16 -1.45
N LYS A 54 -1.07 3.43 -1.65
CA LYS A 54 -1.62 4.57 -0.89
C LYS A 54 -3.13 4.70 -1.09
N THR A 55 -3.56 4.68 -2.35
CA THR A 55 -4.98 4.80 -2.69
C THR A 55 -5.81 3.68 -2.06
N ALA A 56 -5.27 2.44 -2.04
CA ALA A 56 -5.95 1.31 -1.44
C ALA A 56 -6.02 1.42 0.10
N ALA A 57 -4.91 1.80 0.75
CA ALA A 57 -4.87 1.99 2.19
C ALA A 57 -5.83 3.09 2.65
N GLU A 58 -5.85 4.24 1.96
CA GLU A 58 -6.74 5.35 2.25
C GLU A 58 -8.22 4.96 2.11
N ARG A 59 -8.58 4.20 1.07
CA ARG A 59 -9.96 3.68 0.91
C ARG A 59 -10.38 2.76 2.06
N VAL A 60 -9.46 1.99 2.63
CA VAL A 60 -9.77 1.15 3.80
C VAL A 60 -10.01 2.03 5.01
N VAL A 61 -9.16 3.03 5.27
CA VAL A 61 -9.36 4.01 6.35
C VAL A 61 -10.68 4.76 6.16
N ASP A 62 -11.00 5.21 4.95
CA ASP A 62 -12.25 5.89 4.63
C ASP A 62 -13.48 5.05 5.01
N ARG A 63 -13.42 3.73 4.85
CA ARG A 63 -14.48 2.81 5.25
C ARG A 63 -14.53 2.57 6.76
N MET A 64 -13.42 2.75 7.47
CA MET A 64 -13.36 2.62 8.94
C MET A 64 -13.98 3.83 9.65
N VAL A 65 -13.89 5.01 9.04
CA VAL A 65 -14.35 6.28 9.62
C VAL A 65 -15.72 6.76 9.09
N ALA A 66 -16.32 6.02 8.16
CA ALA A 66 -17.66 6.29 7.60
C ALA A 66 -18.77 5.72 8.49
#